data_AF-A0A2V3WDJ5-F1
#
_entry.id   AF-A0A2V3WDJ5-F1
#
_cell.length_a   1.000
_cell.length_b   1.000
_cell.length_c   1.000
_cell.angle_alpha   90.00
_cell.angle_beta   90.00
_cell.angle_gamma   90.00
#
_symmetry.space_group_name_H-M   'P 1'
#
loop_
_entity.id
_entity.type
_entity.pdbx_description
1 polymer ?
#
loop_
_entity_poly.entity_id
_entity_poly.type
_entity_poly.pdbx_seq_one_letter_code
_entity_poly.pdbx_strand_id
1 'polypeptide(L)'
;MYCQYCGASISDDAVFCPKCGKSVDAHQTEKTGEQAKSNGSHHDLDNSETATTEKAPHLTESWRCFVDTRYHYYADKWSNSSDPANHAGWNWASFFVGLFWLGYRKMFGILLMILAIYLVTDAIVYFTGIGFLNSVIPFAIFVYLGAKGNSLYYRHVSDKVAVIGSDKACYQYRKAGGGSGAGCLGSLLLFVAYILISEYIFGLI
;
A
#
# COMPACT_ATOMS: atom_id res chain seq x y z
N MET A 1 28.67 3.89 11.44
CA MET A 1 27.87 5.14 11.50
C MET A 1 26.41 4.83 11.88
N TYR A 2 25.50 5.81 11.87
CA TYR A 2 24.05 5.58 12.12
C TYR A 2 23.21 6.01 10.91
N CYS A 3 22.17 5.23 10.60
CA CYS A 3 21.24 5.55 9.51
C CYS A 3 20.35 6.75 9.87
N GLN A 4 20.49 7.85 9.14
CA GLN A 4 19.75 9.10 9.34
C GLN A 4 18.21 8.93 9.27
N TYR A 5 17.72 7.88 8.59
CA TYR A 5 16.29 7.63 8.42
C TYR A 5 15.65 6.74 9.49
N CYS A 6 16.42 5.97 10.27
CA CYS A 6 15.86 4.99 11.21
C CYS A 6 16.67 4.75 12.49
N GLY A 7 17.78 5.46 12.70
CA GLY A 7 18.61 5.37 13.91
C GLY A 7 19.34 4.03 14.10
N ALA A 8 19.31 3.12 13.13
CA ALA A 8 20.06 1.87 13.20
C ALA A 8 21.56 2.13 13.11
N SER A 9 22.36 1.42 13.92
CA SER A 9 23.79 1.30 13.65
C SER A 9 23.99 0.58 12.31
N ILE A 10 24.90 1.10 11.51
CA ILE A 10 25.25 0.59 10.18
C ILE A 10 26.77 0.63 10.04
N SER A 11 27.32 -0.31 9.26
CA SER A 11 28.74 -0.32 8.94
C SER A 11 29.13 0.92 8.12
N ASP A 12 30.39 1.34 8.19
CA ASP A 12 30.86 2.55 7.52
C ASP A 12 31.00 2.38 5.99
N ASP A 13 31.02 1.13 5.51
CA ASP A 13 30.97 0.72 4.10
C ASP A 13 29.55 0.40 3.59
N ALA A 14 28.51 0.54 4.43
CA ALA A 14 27.15 0.11 4.11
C ALA A 14 26.45 1.07 3.13
N VAL A 15 26.45 0.74 1.83
CA VAL A 15 25.72 1.46 0.77
C VAL A 15 24.21 1.56 1.05
N PHE A 16 23.64 0.57 1.73
CA PHE A 16 22.23 0.54 2.14
C PHE A 16 22.08 0.12 3.60
N CYS A 17 21.13 0.72 4.32
CA CYS A 17 20.84 0.36 5.70
C CYS A 17 20.15 -1.03 5.78
N PRO A 18 20.72 -2.03 6.48
CA PRO A 18 20.14 -3.37 6.57
C PRO A 18 18.80 -3.43 7.33
N LYS A 19 18.45 -2.39 8.11
CA LYS A 19 17.20 -2.32 8.88
C LYS A 19 16.03 -1.67 8.11
N CYS A 20 16.30 -0.71 7.23
CA CYS A 20 15.24 0.05 6.54
C CYS A 20 15.37 0.11 5.00
N GLY A 21 16.47 -0.37 4.43
CA GLY A 21 16.70 -0.49 2.98
C GLY A 21 16.95 0.82 2.22
N LYS A 22 17.06 1.96 2.91
CA LYS A 22 17.43 3.25 2.28
C LYS A 22 18.95 3.31 2.04
N SER A 23 19.36 3.99 0.97
CA SER A 23 20.76 4.26 0.66
C SER A 23 21.41 5.16 1.71
N VAL A 24 22.73 5.12 1.76
CA VAL A 24 23.57 5.91 2.65
C VAL A 24 24.60 6.65 1.82
N ASP A 25 24.10 7.53 0.95
CA ASP A 25 24.93 8.24 -0.02
C ASP A 25 25.85 9.25 0.67
N ALA A 26 27.16 9.07 0.47
CA ALA A 26 28.19 9.97 0.96
C ALA A 26 28.44 11.12 -0.02
N HIS A 27 28.76 12.28 0.56
CA HIS A 27 29.04 13.58 -0.05
C HIS A 27 27.84 14.47 -0.46
N GLN A 28 27.91 15.68 0.10
CA GLN A 28 27.01 16.81 -0.10
C GLN A 28 27.36 17.55 -1.40
N THR A 29 26.42 18.35 -1.91
CA THR A 29 26.76 19.51 -2.74
C THR A 29 26.02 20.75 -2.22
N GLU A 30 26.76 21.51 -1.41
CA GLU A 30 26.80 22.98 -1.35
C GLU A 30 25.49 23.79 -1.49
N LYS A 31 25.15 24.55 -0.44
CA LYS A 31 25.20 26.02 -0.49
C LYS A 31 25.78 26.59 0.82
N THR A 32 26.68 27.56 0.69
CA THR A 32 27.51 28.13 1.77
C THR A 32 27.04 29.52 2.22
N GLY A 33 27.31 29.87 3.48
CA GLY A 33 27.09 31.18 4.12
C GLY A 33 26.68 31.00 5.59
N GLU A 34 27.57 30.76 6.56
CA GLU A 34 28.54 31.71 7.17
C GLU A 34 27.82 32.87 7.93
N GLN A 35 28.02 33.22 9.22
CA GLN A 35 29.03 33.03 10.30
C GLN A 35 28.27 32.99 11.69
N ALA A 36 28.81 32.78 12.91
CA ALA A 36 29.82 31.88 13.49
C ALA A 36 29.94 32.13 15.05
N LYS A 37 30.57 31.20 15.81
CA LYS A 37 30.89 31.26 17.28
C LYS A 37 29.66 31.07 18.21
N SER A 38 29.76 30.58 19.47
CA SER A 38 30.89 30.33 20.39
C SER A 38 30.67 29.12 21.35
N ASN A 39 31.73 28.65 22.02
CA ASN A 39 31.73 27.63 23.08
C ASN A 39 30.85 27.98 24.31
N GLY A 40 30.33 26.96 25.02
CA GLY A 40 29.78 27.10 26.38
C GLY A 40 29.25 25.79 27.00
N SER A 41 29.74 25.47 28.21
CA SER A 41 29.48 24.33 29.11
C SER A 41 28.04 23.77 29.29
N HIS A 42 28.01 22.51 29.79
CA HIS A 42 26.97 21.88 30.62
C HIS A 42 25.84 22.79 31.15
N HIS A 43 24.59 22.37 30.91
CA HIS A 43 23.51 22.49 31.89
C HIS A 43 22.47 21.37 31.70
N ASP A 44 21.95 20.82 32.79
CA ASP A 44 20.80 19.90 32.78
C ASP A 44 19.47 20.66 32.63
N LEU A 45 18.42 19.90 32.28
CA LEU A 45 17.02 20.34 32.10
C LEU A 45 16.82 21.20 30.82
N ASP A 46 15.70 21.17 30.11
CA ASP A 46 14.35 20.75 30.51
C ASP A 46 13.55 20.17 29.31
N ASN A 47 12.37 19.63 29.62
CA ASN A 47 11.27 19.26 28.75
C ASN A 47 11.08 20.20 27.53
N SER A 48 11.00 19.63 26.33
CA SER A 48 10.51 20.34 25.14
C SER A 48 9.30 19.63 24.58
N GLU A 49 8.12 20.12 24.97
CA GLU A 49 6.85 19.90 24.30
C GLU A 49 6.94 20.44 22.86
N THR A 50 7.49 19.63 21.96
CA THR A 50 7.55 19.96 20.54
C THR A 50 6.16 19.81 19.94
N ALA A 51 5.48 20.96 19.87
CA ALA A 51 4.29 21.28 19.07
C ALA A 51 3.70 20.10 18.28
N THR A 52 2.50 19.67 18.66
CA THR A 52 1.72 18.65 17.95
C THR A 52 1.33 19.14 16.56
N THR A 53 2.27 19.04 15.62
CA THR A 53 1.97 18.94 14.19
C THR A 53 1.13 17.68 14.05
N GLU A 54 -0.17 17.84 13.77
CA GLU A 54 -1.10 16.71 13.68
C GLU A 54 -0.62 15.78 12.55
N LYS A 55 0.05 14.70 12.96
CA LYS A 55 0.80 13.85 12.06
C LYS A 55 -0.20 13.09 11.21
N ALA A 56 -0.11 13.22 9.88
CA ALA A 56 -1.05 12.59 8.95
C ALA A 56 -1.34 11.13 9.32
N PRO A 57 -2.60 10.67 9.27
CA PRO A 57 -3.05 9.46 9.96
C PRO A 57 -2.30 8.20 9.54
N HIS A 58 -1.85 8.14 8.28
CA HIS A 58 -1.05 7.03 7.75
C HIS A 58 0.38 6.95 8.27
N LEU A 59 0.84 7.94 9.05
CA LEU A 59 2.17 8.00 9.67
C LEU A 59 2.19 7.50 11.13
N THR A 60 1.09 6.90 11.58
CA THR A 60 0.93 6.27 12.90
C THR A 60 1.44 4.82 12.92
N GLU A 61 1.78 4.30 14.12
CA GLU A 61 2.32 2.94 14.24
C GLU A 61 1.26 1.85 13.94
N SER A 62 -0.03 2.12 14.18
CA SER A 62 -1.12 1.21 13.83
C SER A 62 -1.21 0.98 12.31
N TRP A 63 -1.10 2.03 11.51
CA TRP A 63 -0.99 1.95 10.05
C TRP A 63 0.27 1.20 9.61
N ARG A 64 1.42 1.50 10.22
CA ARG A 64 2.67 0.78 9.95
C ARG A 64 2.55 -0.73 10.22
N CYS A 65 1.97 -1.10 11.35
CA CYS A 65 1.74 -2.50 11.72
C CYS A 65 0.67 -3.20 10.86
N PHE A 66 -0.34 -2.46 10.37
CA PHE A 66 -1.33 -3.00 9.45
C PHE A 66 -0.76 -3.22 8.05
N VAL A 67 -0.01 -2.24 7.53
CA VAL A 67 0.56 -2.28 6.17
C VAL A 67 1.73 -3.27 6.10
N ASP A 68 2.50 -3.35 7.19
CA ASP A 68 3.60 -4.28 7.43
C ASP A 68 4.69 -4.20 6.35
N THR A 69 4.82 -5.23 5.52
CA THR A 69 5.76 -5.23 4.40
C THR A 69 5.50 -4.06 3.45
N ARG A 70 6.59 -3.43 3.00
CA ARG A 70 6.57 -2.27 2.08
C ARG A 70 5.85 -1.03 2.62
N TYR A 71 5.63 -0.88 3.94
CA TYR A 71 5.02 0.31 4.52
C TYR A 71 5.64 1.64 4.03
N HIS A 72 6.98 1.74 3.98
CA HIS A 72 7.66 2.96 3.51
C HIS A 72 7.28 3.37 2.08
N TYR A 73 6.98 2.43 1.18
CA TYR A 73 6.51 2.74 -0.18
C TYR A 73 5.11 3.37 -0.16
N TYR A 74 4.19 2.81 0.63
CA TYR A 74 2.84 3.34 0.73
C TYR A 74 2.80 4.68 1.48
N ALA A 75 3.55 4.80 2.58
CA ALA A 75 3.65 6.04 3.36
C ALA A 75 4.18 7.20 2.51
N ASP A 76 5.20 6.97 1.67
CA ASP A 76 5.70 7.95 0.69
C ASP A 76 4.64 8.31 -0.36
N LYS A 77 4.02 7.31 -1.01
CA LYS A 77 2.95 7.54 -2.01
C LYS A 77 1.74 8.29 -1.46
N TRP A 78 1.39 8.08 -0.20
CA TRP A 78 0.29 8.77 0.47
C TRP A 78 0.71 10.18 0.93
N SER A 79 1.91 10.38 1.47
CA SER A 79 2.38 11.73 1.83
C SER A 79 2.59 12.64 0.62
N ASN A 80 2.89 12.09 -0.56
CA ASN A 80 3.01 12.83 -1.82
C ASN A 80 1.63 13.12 -2.49
N SER A 81 0.53 13.09 -1.73
CA SER A 81 -0.83 13.37 -2.20
C SER A 81 -1.61 14.19 -1.19
N SER A 82 -2.30 15.24 -1.66
CA SER A 82 -3.25 16.03 -0.83
C SER A 82 -4.53 15.27 -0.51
N ASP A 83 -4.91 14.28 -1.32
CA ASP A 83 -6.06 13.41 -1.10
C ASP A 83 -5.67 11.96 -1.43
N PRO A 84 -5.01 11.25 -0.48
CA PRO A 84 -4.54 9.89 -0.70
C PRO A 84 -5.70 8.90 -0.91
N ALA A 85 -6.87 9.21 -0.34
CA ALA A 85 -8.08 8.40 -0.47
C ALA A 85 -8.62 8.39 -1.91
N ASN A 86 -8.37 9.43 -2.72
CA ASN A 86 -8.77 9.44 -4.13
C ASN A 86 -7.59 9.35 -5.12
N HIS A 87 -6.41 9.89 -4.82
CA HIS A 87 -5.31 10.07 -5.79
C HIS A 87 -3.90 9.85 -5.22
N ALA A 88 -3.53 8.61 -4.90
CA ALA A 88 -2.21 8.22 -4.39
C ALA A 88 -1.22 7.69 -5.47
N GLY A 89 -1.37 8.18 -6.71
CA GLY A 89 -0.51 7.83 -7.84
C GLY A 89 -0.60 6.37 -8.32
N TRP A 90 0.09 6.07 -9.42
CA TRP A 90 0.08 4.76 -10.08
C TRP A 90 0.71 3.63 -9.24
N ASN A 91 0.12 2.43 -9.34
CA ASN A 91 0.56 1.20 -8.70
C ASN A 91 0.73 0.09 -9.75
N TRP A 92 1.98 -0.26 -10.03
CA TRP A 92 2.33 -1.30 -11.01
C TRP A 92 1.91 -2.71 -10.59
N ALA A 93 1.87 -3.00 -9.28
CA ALA A 93 1.53 -4.33 -8.77
C ALA A 93 0.03 -4.62 -8.92
N SER A 94 -0.83 -3.62 -8.67
CA SER A 94 -2.27 -3.74 -8.90
C SER A 94 -2.64 -3.70 -10.38
N PHE A 95 -1.83 -3.05 -11.23
CA PHE A 95 -2.00 -3.14 -12.69
C PHE A 95 -1.70 -4.54 -13.22
N PHE A 96 -0.47 -5.06 -13.04
CA PHE A 96 -0.07 -6.34 -13.65
C PHE A 96 -0.60 -7.58 -12.92
N VAL A 97 -0.79 -7.49 -11.60
CA VAL A 97 -1.13 -8.64 -10.73
C VAL A 97 -2.54 -8.54 -10.13
N GLY A 98 -3.30 -7.48 -10.48
CA GLY A 98 -4.75 -7.34 -10.38
C GLY A 98 -5.41 -8.03 -9.18
N LEU A 99 -6.20 -9.07 -9.48
CA LEU A 99 -6.97 -9.86 -8.52
C LEU A 99 -6.09 -10.47 -7.41
N PHE A 100 -4.91 -10.98 -7.74
CA PHE A 100 -4.02 -11.59 -6.75
C PHE A 100 -3.39 -10.56 -5.82
N TRP A 101 -3.15 -9.32 -6.30
CA TRP A 101 -2.72 -8.21 -5.45
C TRP A 101 -3.83 -7.79 -4.47
N LEU A 102 -5.09 -7.76 -4.90
CA LEU A 102 -6.24 -7.54 -4.00
C LEU A 102 -6.30 -8.62 -2.90
N GLY A 103 -6.14 -9.90 -3.28
CA GLY A 103 -6.03 -11.02 -2.35
C GLY A 103 -4.89 -10.94 -1.36
N TYR A 104 -3.69 -10.65 -1.87
CA TYR A 104 -2.47 -10.48 -1.07
C TYR A 104 -2.65 -9.42 0.02
N ARG A 105 -3.38 -8.33 -0.29
CA ARG A 105 -3.71 -7.23 0.63
C ARG A 105 -5.07 -7.37 1.31
N LYS A 106 -5.71 -8.55 1.23
CA LYS A 106 -6.98 -8.92 1.89
C LYS A 106 -8.20 -8.06 1.52
N MET A 107 -8.19 -7.42 0.34
CA MET A 107 -9.27 -6.59 -0.17
C MET A 107 -10.35 -7.39 -0.92
N PHE A 108 -10.83 -8.48 -0.30
CA PHE A 108 -11.75 -9.44 -0.92
C PHE A 108 -13.09 -8.83 -1.38
N GLY A 109 -13.58 -7.76 -0.74
CA GLY A 109 -14.80 -7.09 -1.18
C GLY A 109 -14.70 -6.49 -2.59
N ILE A 110 -13.55 -5.88 -2.91
CA ILE A 110 -13.27 -5.33 -4.25
C ILE A 110 -13.08 -6.48 -5.26
N LEU A 111 -12.41 -7.56 -4.85
CA LEU A 111 -12.22 -8.75 -5.68
C LEU A 111 -13.57 -9.38 -6.08
N LEU A 112 -14.46 -9.63 -5.11
CA LEU A 112 -15.79 -10.19 -5.37
C LEU A 112 -16.65 -9.27 -6.24
N MET A 113 -16.55 -7.94 -6.05
CA MET A 113 -17.20 -6.96 -6.92
C MET A 113 -16.71 -7.06 -8.38
N ILE A 114 -15.41 -7.23 -8.61
CA ILE A 114 -14.87 -7.40 -9.97
C ILE A 114 -15.34 -8.72 -10.60
N LEU A 115 -15.34 -9.83 -9.84
CA LEU A 115 -15.85 -11.12 -10.33
C LEU A 115 -17.35 -11.06 -10.67
N ALA A 116 -18.14 -10.32 -9.89
CA ALA A 116 -19.55 -10.06 -10.20
C ALA A 116 -19.71 -9.21 -11.48
N ILE A 117 -18.88 -8.19 -11.69
CA ILE A 117 -18.88 -7.39 -12.92
C ILE A 117 -18.53 -8.27 -14.14
N TYR A 118 -17.57 -9.19 -14.01
CA TYR A 118 -17.25 -10.14 -15.07
C TYR A 118 -18.44 -11.06 -15.39
N LEU A 119 -19.05 -11.70 -14.39
CA LEU A 119 -20.22 -12.56 -14.60
C LEU A 119 -21.41 -11.82 -15.24
N VAL A 120 -21.61 -10.54 -14.90
CA VAL A 120 -22.61 -9.67 -15.56
C VAL A 120 -22.20 -9.32 -16.99
N THR A 121 -20.91 -9.12 -17.25
CA THR A 121 -20.37 -8.88 -18.60
C THR A 121 -20.57 -10.10 -19.49
N ASP A 122 -20.26 -11.29 -18.99
CA ASP A 122 -20.47 -12.57 -19.68
C ASP A 122 -21.94 -12.76 -20.04
N ALA A 123 -22.86 -12.48 -19.11
CA ALA A 123 -24.30 -12.51 -19.35
C ALA A 123 -24.72 -11.54 -20.46
N ILE A 124 -24.24 -10.30 -20.44
CA ILE A 124 -24.52 -9.30 -21.48
C ILE A 124 -23.99 -9.80 -22.84
N VAL A 125 -22.76 -10.30 -22.89
CA VAL A 125 -22.16 -10.84 -24.13
C VAL A 125 -22.95 -12.03 -24.66
N TYR A 126 -23.36 -12.96 -23.79
CA TYR A 126 -24.18 -14.12 -24.15
C TYR A 126 -25.54 -13.69 -24.77
N PHE A 127 -26.25 -12.75 -24.15
CA PHE A 127 -27.57 -12.31 -24.65
C PHE A 127 -27.52 -11.34 -25.85
N THR A 128 -26.39 -10.65 -26.08
CA THR A 128 -26.31 -9.57 -27.11
C THR A 128 -25.31 -9.85 -28.23
N GLY A 129 -24.41 -10.83 -28.07
CA GLY A 129 -23.33 -11.12 -29.02
C GLY A 129 -22.18 -10.11 -29.03
N ILE A 130 -22.13 -9.14 -28.11
CA ILE A 130 -21.15 -8.03 -28.12
C ILE A 130 -19.80 -8.49 -27.51
N GLY A 131 -19.12 -9.41 -28.19
CA GLY A 131 -17.94 -10.11 -27.70
C GLY A 131 -16.73 -9.24 -27.31
N PHE A 132 -16.62 -7.99 -27.81
CA PHE A 132 -15.48 -7.13 -27.46
C PHE A 132 -15.45 -6.71 -25.98
N LEU A 133 -16.59 -6.78 -25.28
CA LEU A 133 -16.69 -6.44 -23.86
C LEU A 133 -15.80 -7.36 -22.99
N ASN A 134 -15.64 -8.62 -23.37
CA ASN A 134 -14.77 -9.60 -22.68
C ASN A 134 -13.29 -9.21 -22.70
N SER A 135 -12.86 -8.32 -23.61
CA SER A 135 -11.50 -7.77 -23.65
C SER A 135 -11.43 -6.36 -23.03
N VAL A 136 -12.39 -5.50 -23.37
CA VAL A 136 -12.38 -4.09 -22.94
C VAL A 136 -12.64 -3.93 -21.45
N ILE A 137 -13.58 -4.70 -20.86
CA ILE A 137 -13.93 -4.56 -19.44
C ILE A 137 -12.77 -5.02 -18.53
N PRO A 138 -12.14 -6.20 -18.70
CA PRO A 138 -10.96 -6.56 -17.92
C PRO A 138 -9.79 -5.59 -18.09
N PHE A 139 -9.50 -5.13 -19.31
CA PHE A 139 -8.43 -4.16 -19.55
C PHE A 139 -8.69 -2.83 -18.82
N ALA A 140 -9.92 -2.29 -18.91
CA ALA A 140 -10.30 -1.07 -18.21
C ALA A 140 -10.23 -1.22 -16.68
N ILE A 141 -10.64 -2.38 -16.15
CA ILE A 141 -10.52 -2.69 -14.71
C ILE A 141 -9.05 -2.77 -14.28
N PHE A 142 -8.17 -3.37 -15.07
CA PHE A 142 -6.74 -3.46 -14.74
C PHE A 142 -6.09 -2.07 -14.78
N VAL A 143 -6.38 -1.24 -15.78
CA VAL A 143 -5.95 0.18 -15.82
C VAL A 143 -6.48 0.96 -14.62
N TYR A 144 -7.75 0.79 -14.24
CA TYR A 144 -8.33 1.41 -13.05
C TYR A 144 -7.64 0.96 -11.76
N LEU A 145 -7.36 -0.34 -11.60
CA LEU A 145 -6.60 -0.88 -10.47
C LEU A 145 -5.16 -0.32 -10.44
N GLY A 146 -4.53 -0.11 -11.60
CA GLY A 146 -3.25 0.60 -11.69
C GLY A 146 -3.32 2.04 -11.20
N ALA A 147 -4.33 2.79 -11.65
CA ALA A 147 -4.51 4.21 -11.32
C ALA A 147 -4.97 4.45 -9.87
N LYS A 148 -5.79 3.56 -9.31
CA LYS A 148 -6.41 3.71 -7.98
C LYS A 148 -5.88 2.77 -6.91
N GLY A 149 -5.00 1.80 -7.23
CA GLY A 149 -4.56 0.76 -6.28
C GLY A 149 -4.07 1.31 -4.93
N ASN A 150 -3.19 2.31 -4.95
CA ASN A 150 -2.69 2.93 -3.72
C ASN A 150 -3.80 3.61 -2.89
N SER A 151 -4.82 4.17 -3.54
CA SER A 151 -5.96 4.84 -2.90
C SER A 151 -7.02 3.88 -2.39
N LEU A 152 -7.32 2.81 -3.14
CA LEU A 152 -8.17 1.71 -2.67
C LEU A 152 -7.57 1.08 -1.41
N TYR A 153 -6.25 0.86 -1.42
CA TYR A 153 -5.56 0.35 -0.24
C TYR A 153 -5.51 1.36 0.92
N TYR A 154 -5.36 2.67 0.65
CA TYR A 154 -5.47 3.70 1.70
C TYR A 154 -6.81 3.63 2.45
N ARG A 155 -7.93 3.61 1.72
CA ARG A 155 -9.28 3.48 2.31
C ARG A 155 -9.39 2.21 3.14
N HIS A 156 -8.98 1.08 2.58
CA HIS A 156 -9.03 -0.21 3.26
C HIS A 156 -8.24 -0.21 4.57
N VAL A 157 -7.05 0.37 4.60
CA VAL A 157 -6.25 0.49 5.83
C VAL A 157 -6.92 1.43 6.82
N SER A 158 -7.40 2.59 6.37
CA SER A 158 -8.12 3.58 7.19
C SER A 158 -9.31 2.95 7.91
N ASP A 159 -10.21 2.31 7.16
CA ASP A 159 -11.42 1.68 7.68
C ASP A 159 -11.08 0.57 8.69
N LYS A 160 -10.09 -0.27 8.37
CA LYS A 160 -9.70 -1.40 9.24
C LYS A 160 -8.96 -0.97 10.49
N VAL A 161 -8.07 0.02 10.42
CA VAL A 161 -7.37 0.55 11.59
C VAL A 161 -8.36 1.26 12.52
N ALA A 162 -9.29 2.06 11.97
CA ALA A 162 -10.34 2.72 12.77
C ALA A 162 -11.21 1.69 13.54
N VAL A 163 -11.60 0.59 12.91
CA VAL A 163 -12.37 -0.49 13.55
C VAL A 163 -11.58 -1.27 14.62
N ILE A 164 -10.25 -1.38 14.48
CA ILE A 164 -9.40 -2.08 15.47
C ILE A 164 -9.11 -1.20 16.70
N GLY A 165 -9.14 0.13 16.55
CA GLY A 165 -8.75 1.10 17.57
C GLY A 165 -7.24 1.36 17.60
N SER A 166 -6.76 2.20 18.53
CA SER A 166 -5.34 2.61 18.64
C SER A 166 -4.50 1.73 19.59
N ASP A 167 -5.07 1.25 20.69
CA ASP A 167 -4.35 0.57 21.78
C ASP A 167 -4.27 -0.95 21.61
N LYS A 168 -3.94 -1.42 20.40
CA LYS A 168 -3.72 -2.85 20.11
C LYS A 168 -2.25 -3.13 19.83
N ALA A 169 -1.79 -4.31 20.26
CA ALA A 169 -0.46 -4.79 19.93
C ALA A 169 -0.29 -4.95 18.41
N CYS A 170 0.89 -4.59 17.89
CA CYS A 170 1.24 -4.58 16.46
C CYS A 170 0.80 -5.84 15.68
N TYR A 171 0.87 -7.02 16.32
CA TYR A 171 0.46 -8.29 15.73
C TYR A 171 -1.02 -8.32 15.30
N GLN A 172 -1.92 -7.62 16.01
CA GLN A 172 -3.36 -7.63 15.72
C GLN A 172 -3.65 -6.94 14.38
N TYR A 173 -3.03 -5.77 14.15
CA TYR A 173 -3.10 -5.09 12.85
C TYR A 173 -2.49 -5.95 11.74
N ARG A 174 -1.34 -6.58 11.97
CA ARG A 174 -0.69 -7.48 10.98
C ARG A 174 -1.56 -8.68 10.61
N LYS A 175 -2.28 -9.24 11.59
CA LYS A 175 -3.22 -10.35 11.38
C LYS A 175 -4.43 -9.92 10.54
N ALA A 176 -4.94 -8.70 10.76
CA ALA A 176 -6.04 -8.13 9.97
C ALA A 176 -5.59 -7.72 8.55
N GLY A 177 -4.45 -7.06 8.43
CA GLY A 177 -3.83 -6.58 7.19
C GLY A 177 -2.65 -7.42 6.74
N GLY A 178 -1.49 -6.79 6.54
CA GLY A 178 -0.25 -7.42 6.10
C GLY A 178 -0.26 -7.89 4.65
N GLY A 179 0.74 -8.67 4.28
CA GLY A 179 0.73 -9.50 3.08
C GLY A 179 0.25 -10.92 3.39
N SER A 180 -0.48 -11.57 2.49
CA SER A 180 -0.97 -12.94 2.69
C SER A 180 -0.86 -13.81 1.45
N GLY A 181 0.03 -14.81 1.49
CA GLY A 181 0.11 -15.86 0.47
C GLY A 181 -1.17 -16.71 0.40
N ALA A 182 -1.79 -17.00 1.55
CA ALA A 182 -3.12 -17.62 1.60
C ALA A 182 -4.19 -16.74 0.94
N GLY A 183 -4.06 -15.41 1.01
CA GLY A 183 -4.94 -14.48 0.30
C GLY A 183 -4.75 -14.47 -1.22
N CYS A 184 -3.51 -14.64 -1.70
CA CYS A 184 -3.24 -14.89 -3.13
C CYS A 184 -3.91 -16.19 -3.60
N LEU A 185 -3.73 -17.28 -2.83
CA LEU A 185 -4.34 -18.57 -3.14
C LEU A 185 -5.88 -18.50 -3.12
N GLY A 186 -6.47 -17.83 -2.13
CA GLY A 186 -7.91 -17.60 -2.07
C GLY A 186 -8.44 -16.83 -3.29
N SER A 187 -7.67 -15.85 -3.79
CA SER A 187 -8.05 -15.12 -5.01
C SER A 187 -7.94 -15.97 -6.28
N LEU A 188 -6.94 -16.85 -6.35
CA LEU A 188 -6.83 -17.84 -7.43
C LEU A 188 -8.03 -18.80 -7.42
N LEU A 189 -8.38 -19.35 -6.26
CA LEU A 189 -9.52 -20.26 -6.12
C LEU A 189 -10.84 -19.57 -6.46
N LEU A 190 -11.05 -18.32 -6.04
CA LEU A 190 -12.23 -17.53 -6.41
C LEU A 190 -12.30 -17.22 -7.91
N PHE A 191 -11.16 -16.95 -8.56
CA PHE A 191 -11.12 -16.73 -10.00
C PHE A 191 -11.38 -18.02 -10.80
N VAL A 192 -10.80 -19.15 -10.38
CA VAL A 192 -11.09 -20.48 -10.97
C VAL A 192 -12.57 -20.85 -10.78
N ALA A 193 -13.13 -20.61 -9.60
CA ALA A 193 -14.56 -20.85 -9.35
C ALA A 193 -15.45 -19.97 -10.25
N TYR A 194 -15.10 -18.69 -10.45
CA TYR A 194 -15.78 -17.81 -11.41
C TYR A 194 -15.73 -18.38 -12.84
N ILE A 195 -14.57 -18.85 -13.33
CA ILE A 195 -14.45 -19.44 -14.67
C ILE A 195 -15.38 -20.66 -14.80
N LEU A 196 -15.35 -21.58 -13.83
CA LEU A 196 -16.18 -22.79 -13.86
C LEU A 196 -17.68 -22.47 -13.81
N ILE A 197 -18.08 -21.42 -13.08
CA ILE A 197 -19.47 -20.96 -13.00
C ILE A 197 -19.91 -20.29 -14.30
N SER A 198 -19.09 -19.39 -14.86
CA SER A 198 -19.39 -18.70 -16.12
C SER A 198 -19.52 -19.69 -17.27
N GLU A 199 -18.59 -20.65 -17.36
CA GLU A 199 -18.64 -21.73 -18.36
C GLU A 199 -19.89 -22.60 -18.22
N TYR A 200 -20.23 -23.04 -17.00
CA TYR A 200 -21.44 -23.84 -16.76
C TYR A 200 -22.75 -23.11 -17.14
N ILE A 201 -22.79 -21.78 -17.04
CA ILE A 201 -24.00 -20.98 -17.32
C ILE A 201 -24.08 -20.56 -18.80
N PHE A 202 -22.95 -20.17 -19.41
CA PHE A 202 -22.94 -19.50 -20.72
C PHE A 202 -22.22 -20.28 -21.84
N GLY A 203 -21.40 -21.29 -21.53
CA GLY A 203 -20.65 -22.08 -22.52
C GLY A 203 -19.76 -21.20 -23.42
N LEU A 204 -18.86 -20.42 -22.82
CA LEU A 204 -18.13 -19.33 -23.49
C LEU A 204 -16.68 -19.68 -23.87
N ILE A 205 -16.28 -20.96 -23.81
CA ILE A 205 -14.99 -21.48 -24.29
C ILE A 205 -15.16 -22.72 -25.18
#